data_AF-A0A340XXJ0-F1
#
_entry.id   AF-A0A340XXJ0-F1
#
_cell.length_a   1.000
_cell.length_b   1.000
_cell.length_c   1.000
_cell.angle_alpha   90.00
_cell.angle_beta   90.00
_cell.angle_gamma   90.00
#
_symmetry.space_group_name_H-M   'P 1'
#
loop_
_entity.id
_entity.type
_entity.pdbx_description
1 polymer ?
#
loop_
_entity_poly.entity_id
_entity_poly.type
_entity_poly.pdbx_seq_one_letter_code
_entity_poly.pdbx_strand_id
1 'polypeptide(L)'
;MNILPKKSWHVRNKDNVARVRRDEAQAREEEKERERRVLLAQQEARTEFLRKKARHQNSLPAAEAAAAGAPSCSGPVDLFRELLEEGKGVSRGNKEYEEEKRREKERQEKALGILTYLGQSAAEAQTQLPWYQLPPSRGGPPSGPGPDEKIKNRLDPLGEMRKHLGKKRKHSGDSGSHSRKEKEGPEKRPKEPPSLDQLRAERLQREAAERARAEALLARIGGTAAQEDQPEEVDDRRRRYNSQFNPQLARRPRQQERPLAH
;
A
#
# COMPACT_ATOMS: atom_id res chain seq x y z
N MET A 1 -21.00 39.43 -5.34
CA MET A 1 -19.72 39.74 -6.02
C MET A 1 -18.62 38.85 -5.46
N ASN A 2 -17.96 38.03 -6.29
CA ASN A 2 -16.84 37.18 -5.83
C ASN A 2 -15.51 37.94 -5.95
N ILE A 3 -14.91 38.26 -4.80
CA ILE A 3 -13.66 39.05 -4.72
C ILE A 3 -12.40 38.17 -4.68
N LEU A 4 -12.57 36.87 -4.52
CA LEU A 4 -11.49 35.92 -4.30
C LEU A 4 -10.50 35.81 -5.48
N PRO A 5 -10.94 35.80 -6.76
CA PRO A 5 -10.03 35.76 -7.91
C PRO A 5 -9.12 37.00 -8.01
N LYS A 6 -9.53 38.13 -7.42
CA LYS A 6 -8.76 39.38 -7.42
C LYS A 6 -7.68 39.43 -6.34
N LYS A 7 -7.55 38.38 -5.53
CA LYS A 7 -6.55 38.30 -4.45
C LYS A 7 -5.33 37.53 -4.96
N SER A 8 -4.15 38.09 -4.73
CA SER A 8 -2.86 37.51 -5.12
C SER A 8 -2.56 36.16 -4.45
N TRP A 9 -3.17 35.86 -3.31
CA TRP A 9 -3.01 34.59 -2.58
C TRP A 9 -3.99 33.50 -3.03
N HIS A 10 -4.88 33.76 -3.99
CA HIS A 10 -5.86 32.76 -4.40
C HIS A 10 -5.18 31.58 -5.12
N VAL A 11 -5.24 30.40 -4.51
CA VAL A 11 -4.54 29.18 -4.97
C VAL A 11 -4.91 28.80 -6.41
N ARG A 12 -6.16 29.06 -6.83
CA ARG A 12 -6.64 28.72 -8.18
C ARG A 12 -6.31 29.77 -9.24
N ASN A 13 -5.67 30.88 -8.87
CA ASN A 13 -5.19 31.83 -9.87
C ASN A 13 -4.13 31.18 -10.75
N LYS A 14 -4.24 31.38 -12.06
CA LYS A 14 -3.35 30.79 -13.07
C LYS A 14 -1.88 31.04 -12.75
N ASP A 15 -1.55 32.24 -12.27
CA ASP A 15 -0.19 32.63 -11.91
C ASP A 15 0.36 31.84 -10.71
N ASN A 16 -0.48 31.59 -9.70
CA ASN A 16 -0.09 30.80 -8.53
C ASN A 16 0.06 29.33 -8.88
N VAL A 17 -0.85 28.78 -9.70
CA VAL A 17 -0.73 27.41 -10.19
C VAL A 17 0.53 27.25 -11.05
N ALA A 18 0.89 28.25 -11.87
CA ALA A 18 2.12 28.24 -12.66
C ALA A 18 3.39 28.28 -11.79
N ARG A 19 3.38 29.05 -10.69
CA ARG A 19 4.48 29.05 -9.71
C ARG A 19 4.65 27.68 -9.05
N VAL A 20 3.57 27.10 -8.54
CA VAL A 20 3.59 25.77 -7.94
C VAL A 20 4.13 24.73 -8.93
N ARG A 21 3.69 24.77 -10.19
CA ARG A 21 4.21 23.86 -11.22
C ARG A 21 5.69 24.04 -11.51
N ARG A 22 6.21 25.28 -11.45
CA ARG A 22 7.64 25.55 -11.63
C ARG A 22 8.44 24.98 -10.46
N ASP A 23 7.98 25.21 -9.24
CA ASP A 23 8.64 24.74 -8.03
C ASP A 23 8.61 23.19 -7.97
N GLU A 24 7.49 22.57 -8.32
CA GLU A 24 7.36 21.11 -8.46
C GLU A 24 8.27 20.55 -9.55
N ALA A 25 8.39 21.24 -10.70
CA ALA A 25 9.29 20.83 -11.78
C ALA A 25 10.77 20.93 -11.35
N GLN A 26 11.15 22.01 -10.67
CA GLN A 26 12.49 22.19 -10.12
C GLN A 26 12.82 21.11 -9.09
N ALA A 27 11.89 20.82 -8.17
CA ALA A 27 12.07 19.76 -7.18
C ALA A 27 12.33 18.40 -7.86
N ARG A 28 11.56 18.07 -8.92
CA ARG A 28 11.76 16.85 -9.70
C ARG A 28 13.09 16.82 -10.45
N GLU A 29 13.57 17.96 -10.96
CA GLU A 29 14.87 18.05 -11.62
C GLU A 29 16.01 17.85 -10.62
N GLU A 30 15.94 18.49 -9.45
CA GLU A 30 16.92 18.30 -8.38
C GLU A 30 16.97 16.85 -7.87
N GLU A 31 15.81 16.19 -7.71
CA GLU A 31 15.75 14.77 -7.33
C GLU A 31 16.46 13.90 -8.38
N LYS A 32 16.19 14.12 -9.67
CA LYS A 32 16.87 13.41 -10.76
C LYS A 32 18.37 13.66 -10.79
N GLU A 33 18.82 14.88 -10.52
CA GLU A 33 20.24 15.19 -10.43
C GLU A 33 20.90 14.48 -9.24
N ARG A 34 20.24 14.43 -8.08
CA ARG A 34 20.71 13.69 -6.92
C ARG A 34 20.79 12.20 -7.21
N GLU A 35 19.77 11.61 -7.83
CA GLU A 35 19.78 10.22 -8.26
C GLU A 35 20.93 9.95 -9.24
N ARG A 36 21.13 10.81 -10.23
CA ARG A 36 22.27 10.70 -11.16
C ARG A 36 23.61 10.72 -10.43
N ARG A 37 23.79 11.61 -9.46
CA ARG A 37 25.02 11.66 -8.64
C ARG A 37 25.21 10.40 -7.81
N VAL A 38 24.14 9.88 -7.21
CA VAL A 38 24.18 8.63 -6.45
C VAL A 38 24.56 7.46 -7.36
N LEU A 39 23.98 7.36 -8.55
CA LEU A 39 24.30 6.30 -9.52
C LEU A 39 25.77 6.36 -9.97
N LEU A 40 26.28 7.56 -10.26
CA LEU A 40 27.70 7.75 -10.59
C LEU A 40 28.60 7.35 -9.42
N ALA A 41 28.30 7.80 -8.21
CA ALA A 41 29.05 7.44 -7.02
C ALA A 41 29.02 5.91 -6.75
N GLN A 42 27.90 5.24 -7.01
CA GLN A 42 27.80 3.79 -6.93
C GLN A 42 28.65 3.09 -7.99
N GLN A 43 28.64 3.59 -9.23
CA GLN A 43 29.49 3.07 -10.30
C GLN A 43 30.98 3.23 -9.95
N GLU A 44 31.38 4.42 -9.52
CA GLU A 44 32.74 4.74 -9.08
C GLU A 44 33.16 3.84 -7.91
N ALA A 45 32.35 3.75 -6.85
CA ALA A 45 32.62 2.89 -5.69
C ALA A 45 32.79 1.42 -6.09
N ARG A 46 31.95 0.91 -7.00
CA ARG A 46 32.05 -0.46 -7.52
C ARG A 46 33.36 -0.68 -8.28
N THR A 47 33.73 0.25 -9.16
CA THR A 47 34.98 0.14 -9.94
C THR A 47 36.22 0.30 -9.06
N GLU A 48 36.21 1.22 -8.10
CA GLU A 48 37.25 1.38 -7.10
C GLU A 48 37.44 0.11 -6.26
N PHE A 49 36.35 -0.51 -5.82
CA PHE A 49 36.41 -1.76 -5.07
C PHE A 49 37.07 -2.86 -5.88
N LEU A 50 36.70 -3.01 -7.16
CA LEU A 50 37.34 -3.98 -8.05
C LEU A 50 38.82 -3.67 -8.29
N ARG A 51 39.18 -2.39 -8.48
CA ARG A 51 40.58 -1.94 -8.62
C ARG A 51 41.39 -2.25 -7.36
N LYS A 52 40.85 -1.95 -6.18
CA LYS A 52 41.50 -2.26 -4.88
C LYS A 52 41.65 -3.77 -4.71
N LYS A 53 40.63 -4.56 -5.00
CA LYS A 53 40.69 -6.03 -4.96
C LYS A 53 41.76 -6.58 -5.89
N ALA A 54 41.84 -6.09 -7.13
CA ALA A 54 42.87 -6.48 -8.10
C ALA A 54 44.28 -6.11 -7.61
N ARG A 55 44.46 -4.91 -7.02
CA ARG A 55 45.73 -4.52 -6.40
C ARG A 55 46.13 -5.45 -5.26
N HIS A 56 45.21 -5.82 -4.38
CA HIS A 56 45.48 -6.79 -3.31
C HIS A 56 45.82 -8.18 -3.85
N GLN A 57 45.13 -8.64 -4.90
CA GLN A 57 45.43 -9.92 -5.54
C GLN A 57 46.76 -9.91 -6.29
N ASN A 58 47.16 -8.78 -6.89
CA ASN A 58 48.43 -8.64 -7.60
C ASN A 58 49.60 -8.28 -6.69
N SER A 59 49.37 -7.69 -5.50
CA SER A 59 50.43 -7.44 -4.53
C SER A 59 50.89 -8.71 -3.81
N LEU A 60 50.02 -9.71 -3.67
CA LEU A 60 50.35 -11.00 -3.05
C LEU A 60 51.36 -11.84 -3.87
N PRO A 61 51.32 -11.92 -5.22
CA PRO A 61 52.33 -12.61 -6.02
C PRO A 61 53.57 -11.75 -6.36
N ALA A 62 53.51 -10.42 -6.22
CA ALA A 62 54.64 -9.55 -6.55
C ALA A 62 55.80 -9.62 -5.53
N ALA A 63 55.51 -9.99 -4.27
CA ALA A 63 56.54 -10.21 -3.27
C ALA A 63 57.35 -11.50 -3.47
N GLU A 64 56.81 -12.48 -4.23
CA GLU A 64 57.50 -13.75 -4.53
C GLU A 64 58.10 -13.80 -5.96
N ALA A 65 57.63 -12.97 -6.89
CA ALA A 65 58.08 -12.97 -8.29
C ALA A 65 59.24 -11.99 -8.61
N ALA A 66 59.67 -11.15 -7.68
CA ALA A 66 60.75 -10.17 -7.90
C ALA A 66 62.18 -10.77 -7.99
N ALA A 67 62.31 -12.11 -7.94
CA ALA A 67 63.60 -12.81 -7.99
C ALA A 67 63.98 -13.38 -9.37
N ALA A 68 63.15 -13.26 -10.42
CA ALA A 68 63.48 -13.77 -11.76
C ALA A 68 63.10 -12.75 -12.85
N GLY A 69 64.11 -12.16 -13.49
CA GLY A 69 63.94 -11.17 -14.57
C GLY A 69 63.48 -11.77 -15.89
N ALA A 70 62.56 -11.10 -16.59
CA ALA A 70 62.30 -11.25 -18.03
C ALA A 70 61.52 -10.03 -18.59
N PRO A 71 61.56 -9.79 -19.92
CA PRO A 71 61.54 -8.45 -20.52
C PRO A 71 60.17 -7.87 -20.90
N SER A 72 60.20 -6.54 -21.07
CA SER A 72 59.19 -5.65 -21.63
C SER A 72 58.60 -6.14 -22.96
N CYS A 73 57.34 -6.58 -22.97
CA CYS A 73 56.41 -6.53 -24.10
C CYS A 73 55.10 -7.23 -23.71
N SER A 74 54.14 -6.50 -23.15
CA SER A 74 52.68 -6.77 -23.28
C SER A 74 51.95 -5.88 -22.28
N GLY A 75 51.73 -4.61 -22.65
CA GLY A 75 50.72 -3.82 -21.98
C GLY A 75 49.34 -4.49 -22.12
N PRO A 76 48.42 -4.33 -21.17
CA PRO A 76 47.03 -4.79 -21.32
C PRO A 76 46.47 -4.25 -22.64
N VAL A 77 46.10 -5.14 -23.56
CA VAL A 77 45.49 -4.75 -24.84
C VAL A 77 44.10 -4.20 -24.53
N ASP A 78 43.96 -2.87 -24.57
CA ASP A 78 42.67 -2.20 -24.42
C ASP A 78 41.84 -2.40 -25.70
N LEU A 79 41.24 -3.59 -25.86
CA LEU A 79 40.35 -3.96 -26.97
C LEU A 79 39.20 -2.97 -27.23
N PHE A 80 38.93 -2.06 -26.28
CA PHE A 80 37.83 -1.09 -26.34
C PHE A 80 38.29 0.35 -26.55
N ARG A 81 39.60 0.64 -26.61
CA ARG A 81 40.11 2.01 -26.80
C ARG A 81 39.71 2.56 -28.17
N GLU A 82 39.81 1.72 -29.20
CA GLU A 82 39.34 2.01 -30.56
C GLU A 82 37.81 2.26 -30.61
N LEU A 83 37.03 1.55 -29.80
CA LEU A 83 35.57 1.71 -29.74
C LEU A 83 35.14 3.02 -29.07
N LEU A 84 35.88 3.46 -28.04
CA LEU A 84 35.61 4.69 -27.28
C LEU A 84 36.08 5.95 -28.03
N GLU A 85 37.23 5.88 -28.70
CA GLU A 85 37.81 7.02 -29.42
C GLU A 85 37.20 7.22 -30.82
N GLU A 86 36.80 6.15 -31.54
CA GLU A 86 36.27 6.29 -32.90
C GLU A 86 34.77 6.53 -33.00
N GLY A 87 33.98 6.38 -31.93
CA GLY A 87 32.51 6.60 -31.98
C GLY A 87 31.75 5.72 -32.98
N LYS A 88 32.43 4.81 -33.70
CA LYS A 88 31.86 3.86 -34.67
C LYS A 88 31.12 2.69 -34.02
N GLY A 89 31.12 2.65 -32.68
CA GLY A 89 30.42 1.67 -31.87
C GLY A 89 29.09 2.14 -31.30
N VAL A 90 28.60 3.34 -31.62
CA VAL A 90 27.19 3.67 -31.37
C VAL A 90 26.38 2.84 -32.35
N SER A 91 26.18 1.57 -32.00
CA SER A 91 25.14 0.74 -32.56
C SER A 91 23.87 1.55 -32.37
N ARG A 92 23.47 2.24 -33.44
CA ARG A 92 22.16 2.85 -33.63
C ARG A 92 21.19 1.82 -33.05
N GLY A 93 20.54 2.17 -31.94
CA GLY A 93 19.84 1.21 -31.07
C GLY A 93 19.05 0.21 -31.91
N ASN A 94 19.04 -1.05 -31.48
CA ASN A 94 18.36 -2.10 -32.24
C ASN A 94 16.92 -1.64 -32.52
N LYS A 95 16.61 -1.29 -33.76
CA LYS A 95 15.32 -0.66 -34.12
C LYS A 95 14.16 -1.56 -33.73
N GLU A 96 14.37 -2.86 -33.87
CA GLU A 96 13.43 -3.90 -33.47
C GLU A 96 13.14 -3.85 -31.95
N TYR A 97 14.13 -3.54 -31.13
CA TYR A 97 13.98 -3.42 -29.67
C TYR A 97 13.21 -2.15 -29.25
N GLU A 98 13.44 -1.04 -29.95
CA GLU A 98 12.68 0.19 -29.72
C GLU A 98 11.21 0.04 -30.14
N GLU A 99 10.98 -0.64 -31.26
CA GLU A 99 9.65 -0.99 -31.74
C GLU A 99 8.95 -2.00 -30.82
N GLU A 100 9.67 -3.00 -30.30
CA GLU A 100 9.14 -3.97 -29.33
C GLU A 100 8.73 -3.27 -28.02
N LYS A 101 9.57 -2.39 -27.49
CA LYS A 101 9.20 -1.56 -26.33
C LYS A 101 8.01 -0.65 -26.60
N ARG A 102 7.91 -0.10 -27.80
CA ARG A 102 6.76 0.72 -28.20
C ARG A 102 5.49 -0.14 -28.24
N ARG A 103 5.55 -1.33 -28.83
CA ARG A 103 4.42 -2.28 -28.85
C ARG A 103 4.03 -2.74 -27.45
N GLU A 104 5.00 -2.97 -26.57
CA GLU A 104 4.73 -3.36 -25.19
C GLU A 104 4.04 -2.24 -24.42
N LYS A 105 4.49 -0.99 -24.60
CA LYS A 105 3.82 0.19 -24.06
C LYS A 105 2.40 0.34 -24.61
N GLU A 106 2.21 0.23 -25.93
CA GLU A 106 0.89 0.29 -26.55
C GLU A 106 -0.01 -0.84 -26.02
N ARG A 107 0.53 -2.04 -25.78
CA ARG A 107 -0.19 -3.15 -25.17
C ARG A 107 -0.59 -2.87 -23.71
N GLN A 108 0.31 -2.28 -22.92
CA GLN A 108 0.03 -1.86 -21.54
C GLN A 108 -1.01 -0.74 -21.52
N GLU A 109 -0.85 0.29 -22.35
CA GLU A 109 -1.81 1.39 -22.47
C GLU A 109 -3.17 0.90 -22.96
N LYS A 110 -3.21 -0.06 -23.89
CA LYS A 110 -4.44 -0.71 -24.34
C LYS A 110 -5.09 -1.54 -23.23
N ALA A 111 -4.30 -2.27 -22.45
CA ALA A 111 -4.79 -3.03 -21.31
C ALA A 111 -5.33 -2.12 -20.18
N LEU A 112 -4.71 -0.96 -19.98
CA LEU A 112 -5.17 0.08 -19.05
C LEU A 112 -6.32 0.92 -19.61
N GLY A 113 -6.69 0.76 -20.88
CA GLY A 113 -7.74 1.54 -21.56
C GLY A 113 -7.34 2.98 -21.90
N ILE A 114 -6.06 3.35 -21.73
CA ILE A 114 -5.51 4.67 -22.07
C ILE A 114 -5.41 4.81 -23.60
N LEU A 115 -4.88 3.80 -24.27
CA LEU A 115 -4.81 3.72 -25.72
C LEU A 115 -5.96 2.87 -26.24
N THR A 116 -7.11 3.51 -26.44
CA THR A 116 -8.31 2.88 -27.03
C THR A 116 -8.55 3.46 -28.42
N TYR A 117 -8.34 2.66 -29.47
CA TYR A 117 -8.61 3.10 -30.84
C TYR A 117 -10.12 3.24 -31.08
N LEU A 118 -10.52 4.32 -31.74
CA LEU A 118 -11.89 4.57 -32.15
C LEU A 118 -12.42 3.38 -32.98
N GLY A 119 -13.52 2.76 -32.54
CA GLY A 119 -14.06 1.53 -33.14
C GLY A 119 -13.64 0.22 -32.46
N GLN A 120 -12.89 0.28 -31.35
CA GLN A 120 -12.62 -0.88 -30.46
C GLN A 120 -13.37 -0.78 -29.13
N SER A 121 -14.46 -0.02 -29.12
CA SER A 121 -15.26 0.24 -27.92
C SER A 121 -15.88 -1.05 -27.38
N ALA A 122 -16.12 -1.08 -26.06
CA ALA A 122 -16.68 -2.20 -25.30
C ALA A 122 -18.02 -2.79 -25.80
N ALA A 123 -18.65 -2.24 -26.84
CA ALA A 123 -19.83 -2.82 -27.48
C ALA A 123 -19.48 -3.82 -28.61
N GLU A 124 -18.31 -3.69 -29.24
CA GLU A 124 -17.91 -4.48 -30.40
C GLU A 124 -16.84 -5.54 -30.07
N ALA A 125 -15.96 -5.23 -29.11
CA ALA A 125 -14.93 -6.17 -28.65
C ALA A 125 -15.41 -7.11 -27.52
N GLN A 126 -16.47 -6.73 -26.81
CA GLN A 126 -17.08 -7.57 -25.80
C GLN A 126 -18.01 -8.57 -26.50
N THR A 127 -17.72 -9.86 -26.40
CA THR A 127 -18.55 -10.95 -26.94
C THR A 127 -19.99 -11.00 -26.40
N GLN A 128 -20.34 -10.07 -25.50
CA GLN A 128 -21.65 -9.90 -24.90
C GLN A 128 -22.12 -8.48 -25.14
N LEU A 129 -23.33 -8.35 -25.69
CA LEU A 129 -23.95 -7.05 -25.89
C LEU A 129 -24.11 -6.34 -24.53
N PRO A 130 -23.85 -5.03 -24.46
CA PRO A 130 -24.05 -4.27 -23.25
C PRO A 130 -25.52 -4.34 -22.78
N TRP A 131 -25.72 -4.33 -21.46
CA TRP A 131 -27.03 -4.58 -20.82
C TRP A 131 -28.18 -3.68 -21.30
N TYR A 132 -27.87 -2.51 -21.87
CA TYR A 132 -28.85 -1.56 -22.43
C TYR A 132 -29.26 -1.87 -23.88
N GLN A 133 -28.49 -2.68 -24.61
CA GLN A 133 -28.87 -3.22 -25.92
C GLN A 133 -29.60 -4.56 -25.80
N LEU A 134 -29.37 -5.27 -24.70
CA LEU A 134 -30.12 -6.49 -24.40
C LEU A 134 -31.54 -6.13 -23.97
N PRO A 135 -32.58 -6.67 -24.64
CA PRO A 135 -33.94 -6.53 -24.13
C PRO A 135 -34.00 -7.14 -22.73
N PRO A 136 -34.78 -6.55 -21.80
CA PRO A 136 -34.98 -7.13 -20.48
C PRO A 136 -35.36 -8.60 -20.63
N SER A 137 -34.59 -9.50 -20.02
CA SER A 137 -34.83 -10.94 -20.12
C SER A 137 -36.27 -11.21 -19.70
N ARG A 138 -37.10 -11.67 -20.64
CA ARG A 138 -38.46 -12.14 -20.36
C ARG A 138 -38.38 -13.52 -19.69
N GLY A 139 -37.68 -13.59 -18.56
CA GLY A 139 -37.93 -14.66 -17.61
C GLY A 139 -39.35 -14.47 -17.11
N GLY A 140 -40.20 -15.47 -17.30
CA GLY A 140 -41.55 -15.48 -16.73
C GLY A 140 -41.53 -15.15 -15.22
N PRO A 141 -42.65 -14.71 -14.65
CA PRO A 141 -42.71 -14.25 -13.27
C PRO A 141 -42.00 -15.25 -12.35
N PRO A 142 -40.97 -14.83 -11.60
CA PRO A 142 -40.26 -15.75 -10.72
C PRO A 142 -41.27 -16.33 -9.72
N SER A 143 -41.26 -17.65 -9.56
CA SER A 143 -42.09 -18.34 -8.58
C SER A 143 -41.62 -17.97 -7.17
N GLY A 144 -42.11 -16.84 -6.66
CA GLY A 144 -41.87 -16.35 -5.30
C GLY A 144 -41.49 -14.86 -5.24
N PRO A 145 -41.57 -14.26 -4.04
CA PRO A 145 -41.28 -12.85 -3.88
C PRO A 145 -39.84 -12.56 -4.30
N GLY A 146 -39.70 -11.56 -5.17
CA GLY A 146 -38.41 -11.19 -5.74
C GLY A 146 -37.38 -10.85 -4.65
N PRO A 147 -36.07 -10.91 -4.94
CA PRO A 147 -35.03 -10.51 -3.99
C PRO A 147 -35.30 -9.11 -3.41
N ASP A 148 -35.84 -8.21 -4.23
CA ASP A 148 -36.20 -6.85 -3.86
C ASP A 148 -37.37 -6.79 -2.85
N GLU A 149 -38.40 -7.61 -3.01
CA GLU A 149 -39.51 -7.70 -2.04
C GLU A 149 -39.06 -8.26 -0.69
N LYS A 150 -38.14 -9.23 -0.70
CA LYS A 150 -37.53 -9.75 0.54
C LYS A 150 -36.69 -8.70 1.25
N ILE A 151 -35.98 -7.85 0.51
CA ILE A 151 -35.22 -6.73 1.06
C ILE A 151 -36.17 -5.68 1.65
N LYS A 152 -37.23 -5.31 0.92
CA LYS A 152 -38.27 -4.39 1.39
C LYS A 152 -38.94 -4.88 2.68
N ASN A 153 -39.32 -6.15 2.73
CA ASN A 153 -39.90 -6.76 3.93
C ASN A 153 -38.91 -6.86 5.11
N ARG A 154 -37.61 -7.00 4.84
CA ARG A 154 -36.57 -7.03 5.87
C ARG A 154 -36.28 -5.65 6.44
N LEU A 155 -36.37 -4.61 5.61
CA LEU A 155 -36.08 -3.22 5.96
C LEU A 155 -37.32 -2.42 6.37
N ASP A 156 -38.48 -3.06 6.49
CA ASP A 156 -39.71 -2.40 6.91
C ASP A 156 -39.69 -2.10 8.44
N PRO A 157 -39.75 -0.83 8.86
CA PRO A 157 -39.75 -0.44 10.27
C PRO A 157 -40.97 -0.96 11.04
N LEU A 158 -42.11 -1.19 10.38
CA LEU A 158 -43.30 -1.76 11.04
C LEU A 158 -43.03 -3.19 11.53
N GLY A 159 -42.25 -3.98 10.76
CA GLY A 159 -41.84 -5.32 11.14
C GLY A 159 -40.95 -5.34 12.38
N GLU A 160 -40.04 -4.36 12.51
CA GLU A 160 -39.22 -4.21 13.70
C GLU A 160 -40.05 -3.78 14.91
N MET A 161 -40.92 -2.77 14.78
CA MET A 161 -41.77 -2.31 15.87
C MET A 161 -42.67 -3.44 16.42
N ARG A 162 -43.27 -4.27 15.55
CA ARG A 162 -44.09 -5.42 15.96
C ARG A 162 -43.30 -6.44 16.81
N LYS A 163 -42.01 -6.66 16.52
CA LYS A 163 -41.14 -7.56 17.33
C LYS A 163 -40.90 -7.02 18.74
N HIS A 164 -40.79 -5.70 18.90
CA HIS A 164 -40.56 -5.06 20.20
C HIS A 164 -41.86 -4.96 21.01
N LEU A 165 -42.99 -4.71 20.35
CA LEU A 165 -44.30 -4.69 20.98
C LEU A 165 -44.79 -6.10 21.40
N GLY A 166 -44.47 -7.13 20.62
CA GLY A 166 -44.82 -8.52 20.94
C GLY A 166 -44.12 -9.07 22.19
N LYS A 167 -42.90 -8.61 22.49
CA LYS A 167 -42.16 -8.97 23.71
C LYS A 167 -42.84 -8.47 24.98
N LYS A 168 -43.56 -7.33 24.91
CA LYS A 168 -44.28 -6.76 26.05
C LYS A 168 -45.53 -7.57 26.45
N ARG A 169 -46.09 -8.37 25.53
CA ARG A 169 -47.28 -9.21 25.77
C ARG A 169 -46.95 -10.59 26.36
N LYS A 170 -45.68 -10.99 26.44
CA LYS A 170 -45.26 -12.32 26.93
C LYS A 170 -44.73 -12.34 28.37
N HIS A 171 -44.65 -11.19 29.06
CA HIS A 171 -44.19 -11.10 30.45
C HIS A 171 -45.31 -11.01 31.50
N SER A 172 -46.56 -11.28 31.13
CA SER A 172 -47.69 -11.33 32.08
C SER A 172 -48.21 -12.76 32.32
N GLY A 173 -47.33 -13.76 32.29
CA GLY A 173 -47.70 -15.15 32.51
C GLY A 173 -46.51 -16.03 32.90
N ASP A 174 -46.32 -16.16 34.20
CA ASP A 174 -45.85 -17.32 34.96
C ASP A 174 -44.45 -17.98 34.73
N SER A 175 -43.85 -18.29 35.89
CA SER A 175 -42.84 -19.30 36.27
C SER A 175 -41.49 -19.47 35.53
N GLY A 176 -40.41 -19.19 36.29
CA GLY A 176 -39.34 -20.16 36.57
C GLY A 176 -38.18 -20.32 35.57
N SER A 177 -36.96 -20.04 36.03
CA SER A 177 -35.76 -20.89 35.89
C SER A 177 -34.46 -20.13 35.59
N HIS A 178 -33.56 -20.22 36.58
CA HIS A 178 -32.09 -20.21 36.54
C HIS A 178 -31.34 -19.32 35.52
N SER A 179 -30.77 -18.21 36.02
CA SER A 179 -29.51 -17.68 35.48
C SER A 179 -28.39 -17.82 36.52
N ARG A 180 -27.53 -18.80 36.30
CA ARG A 180 -26.25 -19.01 37.00
C ARG A 180 -25.37 -17.80 36.73
N LYS A 181 -25.22 -16.92 37.71
CA LYS A 181 -24.35 -15.74 37.63
C LYS A 181 -22.95 -16.16 38.05
N GLU A 182 -22.07 -16.36 37.08
CA GLU A 182 -20.64 -16.46 37.33
C GLU A 182 -20.17 -15.15 37.97
N LYS A 183 -19.68 -15.25 39.21
CA LYS A 183 -18.98 -14.18 39.91
C LYS A 183 -17.58 -14.12 39.32
N GLU A 184 -17.32 -13.16 38.44
CA GLU A 184 -15.96 -12.65 38.29
C GLU A 184 -15.53 -12.07 39.65
N GLY A 185 -14.38 -12.53 40.14
CA GLY A 185 -13.84 -12.15 41.44
C GLY A 185 -13.52 -10.65 41.50
N PRO A 186 -13.57 -10.02 42.69
CA PRO A 186 -13.17 -8.63 42.81
C PRO A 186 -11.66 -8.53 42.52
N GLU A 187 -11.29 -7.79 41.47
CA GLU A 187 -9.92 -7.32 41.28
C GLU A 187 -9.48 -6.64 42.58
N LYS A 188 -8.48 -7.22 43.25
CA LYS A 188 -7.89 -6.66 44.46
C LYS A 188 -7.24 -5.33 44.07
N ARG A 189 -7.91 -4.22 44.39
CA ARG A 189 -7.28 -2.90 44.41
C ARG A 189 -6.10 -2.98 45.39
N PRO A 190 -4.87 -2.59 45.01
CA PRO A 190 -3.77 -2.54 45.95
C PRO A 190 -4.15 -1.58 47.08
N LYS A 191 -3.97 -2.03 48.34
CA LYS A 191 -4.40 -1.32 49.55
C LYS A 191 -3.48 -0.15 49.92
N GLU A 192 -2.37 0.03 49.21
CA GLU A 192 -1.35 1.03 49.49
C GLU A 192 -1.07 1.85 48.23
N PRO A 193 -0.89 3.18 48.35
CA PRO A 193 -0.49 4.00 47.23
C PRO A 193 0.89 3.52 46.71
N PRO A 194 1.10 3.53 45.39
CA PRO A 194 2.37 3.06 44.83
C PRO A 194 3.53 3.85 45.40
N SER A 195 4.59 3.14 45.81
CA SER A 195 5.83 3.75 46.31
C SER A 195 6.42 4.67 45.24
N LEU A 196 7.12 5.74 45.64
CA LEU A 196 7.75 6.70 44.72
C LEU A 196 8.65 6.01 43.68
N ASP A 197 9.31 4.92 44.07
CA ASP A 197 10.16 4.15 43.16
C ASP A 197 9.37 3.36 42.12
N GLN A 198 8.13 2.94 42.45
CA GLN A 198 7.22 2.31 41.50
C GLN A 198 6.73 3.32 40.46
N LEU A 199 6.41 4.55 40.88
CA LEU A 199 6.02 5.63 39.97
C LEU A 199 7.18 6.06 39.05
N ARG A 200 8.42 6.05 39.55
CA ARG A 200 9.62 6.29 38.74
C ARG A 200 9.84 5.17 37.72
N ALA A 201 9.70 3.90 38.14
CA ALA A 201 9.82 2.75 37.25
C ALA A 201 8.72 2.77 36.17
N GLU A 202 7.48 3.08 36.53
CA GLU A 202 6.37 3.23 35.59
C GLU A 202 6.60 4.38 34.60
N ARG A 203 7.14 5.52 35.07
CA ARG A 203 7.53 6.62 34.18
C ARG A 203 8.61 6.17 33.19
N LEU A 204 9.68 5.53 33.67
CA LEU A 204 10.74 5.01 32.81
C LEU A 204 10.21 3.99 31.79
N GLN A 205 9.27 3.13 32.19
CA GLN A 205 8.62 2.19 31.26
C GLN A 205 7.77 2.90 30.21
N ARG A 206 7.03 3.95 30.58
CA ARG A 206 6.27 4.77 29.62
C ARG A 206 7.19 5.50 28.66
N GLU A 207 8.23 6.16 29.17
CA GLU A 207 9.23 6.85 28.36
C GLU A 207 9.96 5.88 27.43
N ALA A 208 10.30 4.68 27.90
CA ALA A 208 10.92 3.64 27.08
C ALA A 208 9.97 3.12 26.00
N ALA A 209 8.69 2.89 26.33
CA ALA A 209 7.68 2.45 25.36
C ALA A 209 7.42 3.53 24.30
N GLU A 210 7.36 4.81 24.68
CA GLU A 210 7.23 5.92 23.74
C GLU A 210 8.48 6.12 22.88
N ARG A 211 9.68 6.00 23.47
CA ARG A 211 10.94 5.99 22.72
C ARG A 211 11.00 4.84 21.72
N ALA A 212 10.63 3.63 22.12
CA ALA A 212 10.58 2.47 21.23
C ALA A 212 9.58 2.69 20.08
N ARG A 213 8.42 3.29 20.35
CA ARG A 213 7.45 3.66 19.29
C ARG A 213 8.02 4.71 18.34
N ALA A 214 8.69 5.74 18.86
CA ALA A 214 9.31 6.78 18.06
C ALA A 214 10.46 6.22 17.20
N GLU A 215 11.29 5.36 17.77
CA GLU A 215 12.37 4.67 17.09
C GLU A 215 11.83 3.75 15.98
N ALA A 216 10.76 2.99 16.26
CA ALA A 216 10.10 2.17 15.25
C ALA A 216 9.55 3.00 14.07
N LEU A 217 8.99 4.19 14.34
CA LEU A 217 8.55 5.11 13.29
C LEU A 217 9.73 5.65 12.48
N LEU A 218 10.83 6.04 13.13
CA LEU A 218 12.04 6.52 12.45
C LEU A 218 12.71 5.41 11.63
N ALA A 219 12.76 4.18 12.14
CA ALA A 219 13.29 3.03 11.41
C ALA A 219 12.42 2.67 10.19
N ARG A 220 11.09 2.82 10.28
CA ARG A 220 10.17 2.69 9.14
C ARG A 220 10.39 3.77 8.08
N ILE A 221 10.65 5.02 8.50
CA ILE A 221 10.93 6.14 7.59
C ILE A 221 12.32 5.98 6.95
N GLY A 222 13.30 5.52 7.72
CA GLY A 222 14.68 5.30 7.27
C GLY A 222 14.91 4.02 6.46
N GLY A 223 13.88 3.18 6.28
CA GLY A 223 13.95 1.94 5.50
C GLY A 223 14.84 0.85 6.11
N THR A 224 15.22 0.98 7.39
CA THR A 224 16.07 0.02 8.11
C THR A 224 15.28 -1.02 8.89
N ALA A 225 13.98 -0.78 9.13
CA ALA A 225 13.11 -1.76 9.78
C ALA A 225 12.73 -2.88 8.79
N ALA A 226 12.91 -4.14 9.21
CA ALA A 226 12.29 -5.28 8.55
C ALA A 226 10.77 -5.03 8.48
N GLN A 227 10.19 -5.26 7.31
CA GLN A 227 8.76 -5.09 7.08
C GLN A 227 8.04 -6.19 7.90
N GLU A 228 7.76 -5.94 9.17
CA GLU A 228 6.81 -6.77 9.92
C GLU A 228 5.50 -6.75 9.13
N ASP A 229 4.99 -7.95 8.84
CA ASP A 229 3.81 -8.17 8.01
C ASP A 229 2.76 -7.10 8.29
N GLN A 230 2.48 -6.27 7.29
CA GLN A 230 1.39 -5.31 7.40
C GLN A 230 0.18 -6.11 7.86
N PRO A 231 -0.54 -5.71 8.94
CA PRO A 231 -1.80 -6.37 9.23
C PRO A 231 -2.62 -6.22 7.96
N GLU A 232 -2.98 -7.36 7.35
CA GLU A 232 -3.67 -7.43 6.06
C GLU A 232 -4.60 -6.24 5.96
N GLU A 233 -4.43 -5.45 4.91
CA GLU A 233 -5.29 -4.31 4.63
C GLU A 233 -6.70 -4.88 4.47
N VAL A 234 -7.44 -4.93 5.57
CA VAL A 234 -8.79 -5.47 5.58
C VAL A 234 -9.56 -4.46 4.76
N ASP A 235 -9.81 -4.83 3.50
CA ASP A 235 -10.61 -4.15 2.49
C ASP A 235 -11.57 -3.15 3.14
N ASP A 236 -11.57 -1.86 2.76
CA ASP A 236 -12.32 -0.80 3.47
C ASP A 236 -13.81 -1.15 3.68
N ARG A 237 -14.35 -2.02 2.83
CA ARG A 237 -15.70 -2.60 2.93
C ARG A 237 -15.89 -3.53 4.14
N ARG A 238 -14.81 -4.11 4.64
CA ARG A 238 -14.71 -4.97 5.83
C ARG A 238 -14.34 -4.18 7.09
N ARG A 239 -13.85 -2.94 6.96
CA ARG A 239 -13.63 -2.05 8.11
C ARG A 239 -14.98 -1.71 8.75
N ARG A 240 -15.08 -1.90 10.07
CA ARG A 240 -16.33 -1.69 10.81
C ARG A 240 -16.48 -0.23 11.19
N TYR A 241 -17.68 0.31 11.03
CA TYR A 241 -17.99 1.66 11.50
C TYR A 241 -18.24 1.63 13.02
N ASN A 242 -17.56 2.48 13.79
CA ASN A 242 -17.80 2.61 15.24
C ASN A 242 -18.90 3.65 15.48
N SER A 243 -20.15 3.18 15.66
CA SER A 243 -21.28 4.05 15.97
C SER A 243 -21.47 4.18 17.48
N GLN A 244 -21.33 5.41 18.01
CA GLN A 244 -21.62 5.71 19.41
C GLN A 244 -23.12 5.62 19.74
N PHE A 245 -23.99 5.97 18.80
CA PHE A 245 -25.43 6.07 19.04
C PHE A 245 -26.17 4.75 18.76
N ASN A 246 -25.68 3.90 17.85
CA ASN A 246 -26.29 2.61 17.50
C ASN A 246 -25.26 1.46 17.56
N PRO A 247 -24.71 1.14 18.75
CA PRO A 247 -23.63 0.17 18.89
C PRO A 247 -24.04 -1.26 18.51
N GLN A 248 -25.33 -1.58 18.58
CA GLN A 248 -25.90 -2.88 18.23
C GLN A 248 -25.93 -3.18 16.73
N LEU A 249 -25.94 -2.16 15.86
CA LEU A 249 -25.82 -2.31 14.42
C LEU A 249 -24.35 -2.42 13.97
N ALA A 250 -23.45 -1.75 14.71
CA ALA A 250 -22.02 -1.73 14.46
C ALA A 250 -21.29 -3.00 14.96
N ARG A 251 -21.78 -3.61 16.05
CA ARG A 251 -21.21 -4.83 16.63
C ARG A 251 -21.79 -6.07 15.94
N ARG A 252 -20.93 -7.00 15.51
CA ARG A 252 -21.40 -8.31 15.05
C ARG A 252 -22.06 -9.06 16.23
N PRO A 253 -23.15 -9.82 16.01
CA PRO A 253 -23.59 -10.79 17.00
C PRO A 253 -22.44 -11.75 17.27
N ARG A 254 -22.14 -12.05 18.55
CA ARG A 254 -21.17 -13.09 18.91
C ARG A 254 -21.57 -14.35 18.16
N GLN A 255 -20.68 -14.87 17.30
CA GLN A 255 -20.85 -16.21 16.77
C GLN A 255 -20.81 -17.14 17.98
N GLN A 256 -21.97 -17.63 18.40
CA GLN A 256 -22.02 -18.80 19.27
C GLN A 256 -21.50 -19.93 18.39
N GLU A 257 -20.29 -20.42 18.71
CA GLU A 257 -19.80 -21.64 18.10
C GLU A 257 -20.86 -22.71 18.32
N ARG A 258 -21.35 -23.29 17.23
CA ARG A 258 -22.28 -24.42 17.32
C ARG A 258 -21.50 -25.58 17.95
N PRO A 259 -21.98 -26.18 19.04
CA PRO A 259 -21.31 -27.35 19.59
C PRO A 259 -21.28 -28.44 18.53
N LEU A 260 -20.09 -28.97 18.27
CA LEU A 260 -19.90 -30.14 17.42
C LEU A 260 -20.71 -31.29 18.03
N ALA A 261 -21.66 -31.81 17.26
CA ALA A 261 -22.40 -33.00 17.63
C ALA A 261 -21.44 -34.19 17.57
N HIS A 262 -21.29 -34.89 18.70
CA HIS A 262 -20.64 -36.20 18.79
C HIS A 262 -21.61 -37.30 18.39
#